data_AF-A0A3S2AWA2-F1
#
_entry.id   AF-A0A3S2AWA2-F1
#
_cell.length_a   1.000
_cell.length_b   1.000
_cell.length_c   1.000
_cell.angle_alpha   90.00
_cell.angle_beta   90.00
_cell.angle_gamma   90.00
#
_symmetry.space_group_name_H-M   'P 1'
#
loop_
_entity.id
_entity.type
_entity.pdbx_description
1 polymer ?
#
loop_
_entity_poly.entity_id
_entity_poly.type
_entity_poly.pdbx_seq_one_letter_code
_entity_poly.pdbx_strand_id
1 'polypeptide(L)'
;LQQRLIAIGLRPISALVDITNYVTFDRGRPLHVFDASKVAGNLVVRRARDGEKVQALDGREYTLTPEMCVIADDNGVESIAGVMGGEHSGCDENTSDVLIESALWDPITTARTGRTLGIITDARYRFERGVDPEFMVPGVELATKLVLDFCGGTPTEMEVVGYAGHTPKIVSFPLSEVKRLTGIEVPSAKSLDILSRLGFKPEGSGDVVDVAVPSWRPDVDGKADLVEEVMRIHGVDNIAPQPLGAHDAVNAKILTTLQVRTRTAKRALAVRGMMEAVTWSFIPAKHAELFGGGQTALKLANPIAADMSDMRPSLLPGLIAAAQRNADKGIGDVALFEVSGTYEGDGADQQRRVAAGVRRGTAKLDGSGRNWAGNSGPV
;
A
#
# COMPACT_ATOMS: atom_id res chain seq x y z
N LEU A 1 -32.55 7.59 -3.26
CA LEU A 1 -31.38 7.28 -2.41
C LEU A 1 -30.97 5.81 -2.52
N GLN A 2 -31.83 4.87 -2.08
CA GLN A 2 -31.53 3.43 -2.08
C GLN A 2 -31.03 2.86 -3.42
N GLN A 3 -31.65 3.23 -4.55
CA GLN A 3 -31.18 2.82 -5.89
C GLN A 3 -29.72 3.23 -6.16
N ARG A 4 -29.29 4.41 -5.69
CA ARG A 4 -27.91 4.88 -5.86
C ARG A 4 -26.93 4.07 -5.01
N LEU A 5 -27.30 3.70 -3.79
CA LEU A 5 -26.49 2.86 -2.89
C LEU A 5 -26.36 1.43 -3.42
N ILE A 6 -27.46 0.83 -3.86
CA ILE A 6 -27.45 -0.52 -4.44
C ILE A 6 -26.57 -0.57 -5.69
N ALA A 7 -26.59 0.49 -6.52
CA ALA A 7 -25.76 0.57 -7.73
C ALA A 7 -24.24 0.53 -7.48
N ILE A 8 -23.80 0.88 -6.26
CA ILE A 8 -22.40 0.79 -5.83
C ILE A 8 -22.12 -0.40 -4.89
N GLY A 9 -23.07 -1.33 -4.78
CA GLY A 9 -22.92 -2.56 -3.99
C GLY A 9 -23.19 -2.40 -2.49
N LEU A 10 -23.75 -1.27 -2.05
CA LEU A 10 -24.15 -1.09 -0.66
C LEU A 10 -25.58 -1.58 -0.41
N ARG A 11 -25.78 -2.24 0.73
CA ARG A 11 -27.10 -2.59 1.25
C ARG A 11 -27.71 -1.38 1.96
N PRO A 12 -28.89 -0.88 1.56
CA PRO A 12 -29.64 0.09 2.35
C PRO A 12 -29.94 -0.45 3.77
N ILE A 13 -29.82 0.39 4.80
CA ILE A 13 -30.00 -0.02 6.20
C ILE A 13 -31.13 0.79 6.85
N SER A 14 -30.94 2.10 6.99
CA SER A 14 -31.90 3.04 7.57
C SER A 14 -31.69 4.40 6.93
N ALA A 15 -32.65 5.32 7.05
CA ALA A 15 -32.53 6.64 6.43
C ALA A 15 -31.23 7.36 6.85
N LEU A 16 -30.91 7.39 8.16
CA LEU A 16 -29.72 8.05 8.69
C LEU A 16 -28.42 7.40 8.19
N VAL A 17 -28.33 6.07 8.24
CA VAL A 17 -27.15 5.33 7.78
C VAL A 17 -26.98 5.44 6.26
N ASP A 18 -28.09 5.45 5.51
CA ASP A 18 -28.07 5.60 4.06
C ASP A 18 -27.65 7.01 3.64
N ILE A 19 -28.03 8.05 4.40
CA ILE A 19 -27.59 9.43 4.17
C ILE A 19 -26.09 9.56 4.37
N THR A 20 -25.53 9.07 5.49
CA THR A 20 -24.09 9.16 5.75
C THR A 20 -23.28 8.36 4.73
N ASN A 21 -23.71 7.14 4.40
CA ASN A 21 -23.09 6.34 3.35
C ASN A 21 -23.17 7.04 1.99
N TYR A 22 -24.32 7.63 1.66
CA TYR A 22 -24.47 8.35 0.40
C TYR A 22 -23.52 9.54 0.30
N VAL A 23 -23.42 10.39 1.33
CA VAL A 23 -22.49 11.54 1.33
C VAL A 23 -21.03 11.07 1.30
N THR A 24 -20.72 9.95 1.96
CA THR A 24 -19.40 9.29 1.91
C THR A 24 -18.99 8.98 0.48
N PHE A 25 -19.90 8.45 -0.34
CA PHE A 25 -19.61 8.06 -1.72
C PHE A 25 -19.80 9.19 -2.74
N ASP A 26 -20.84 10.00 -2.60
CA ASP A 26 -21.17 11.11 -3.52
C ASP A 26 -20.14 12.25 -3.41
N ARG A 27 -19.66 12.54 -2.20
CA ARG A 27 -18.80 13.70 -1.90
C ARG A 27 -17.45 13.36 -1.30
N GLY A 28 -17.15 12.08 -1.08
CA GLY A 28 -15.89 11.68 -0.44
C GLY A 28 -15.79 12.13 1.02
N ARG A 29 -16.94 12.40 1.68
CA ARG A 29 -17.02 12.93 3.03
C ARG A 29 -17.68 11.91 3.95
N PRO A 30 -16.90 11.07 4.64
CA PRO A 30 -17.47 10.21 5.67
C PRO A 30 -18.06 11.06 6.80
N LEU A 31 -19.21 10.61 7.28
CA LEU A 31 -19.98 11.23 8.34
C LEU A 31 -20.39 10.17 9.35
N HIS A 32 -20.67 10.60 10.57
CA HIS A 32 -21.27 9.74 11.58
C HIS A 32 -22.53 10.38 12.15
N VAL A 33 -23.46 9.56 12.64
CA VAL A 33 -24.66 10.04 13.31
C VAL A 33 -24.79 9.26 14.60
N PHE A 34 -24.81 9.98 15.71
CA PHE A 34 -25.07 9.43 17.04
C PHE A 34 -26.53 9.63 17.40
N ASP A 35 -27.09 8.68 18.14
CA ASP A 35 -28.35 8.89 18.86
C ASP A 35 -28.10 9.83 20.04
N ALA A 36 -28.66 11.04 19.99
CA ALA A 36 -28.43 12.06 20.99
C ALA A 36 -28.93 11.65 22.38
N SER A 37 -29.93 10.77 22.46
CA SER A 37 -30.46 10.28 23.74
C SER A 37 -29.53 9.28 24.44
N LYS A 38 -28.60 8.68 23.68
CA LYS A 38 -27.65 7.67 24.17
C LYS A 38 -26.31 8.27 24.58
N VAL A 39 -25.99 9.48 24.13
CA VAL A 39 -24.79 10.22 24.52
C VAL A 39 -24.96 10.81 25.92
N ALA A 40 -24.06 10.48 26.83
CA ALA A 40 -24.02 11.05 28.18
C ALA A 40 -23.12 12.29 28.24
N GLY A 41 -23.71 13.43 28.57
CA GLY A 41 -22.97 14.69 28.66
C GLY A 41 -22.57 15.22 27.28
N ASN A 42 -21.30 15.59 27.12
CA ASN A 42 -20.77 16.14 25.87
C ASN A 42 -19.82 15.15 25.19
N LEU A 43 -19.85 15.13 23.85
CA LEU A 43 -18.83 14.42 23.08
C LEU A 43 -17.47 15.12 23.20
N VAL A 44 -16.43 14.33 23.40
CA VAL A 44 -15.04 14.76 23.52
C VAL A 44 -14.18 13.97 22.55
N VAL A 45 -13.46 14.68 21.69
CA VAL A 45 -12.41 14.09 20.84
C VAL A 45 -11.10 14.04 21.63
N ARG A 46 -10.55 12.84 21.80
CA ARG A 46 -9.31 12.65 22.56
C ARG A 46 -8.53 11.42 22.08
N ARG A 47 -7.32 11.25 22.63
CA ARG A 47 -6.63 9.96 22.54
C ARG A 47 -7.32 8.92 23.44
N ALA A 48 -7.31 7.66 23.00
CA ALA A 48 -7.74 6.56 23.84
C ALA A 48 -6.82 6.43 25.07
N ARG A 49 -7.35 5.83 26.14
CA ARG A 49 -6.53 5.40 27.29
C ARG A 49 -5.96 4.02 26.99
N ASP A 50 -4.83 3.68 27.60
CA ASP A 50 -4.24 2.36 27.41
C ASP A 50 -5.17 1.25 27.90
N GLY A 51 -5.47 0.28 27.04
CA GLY A 51 -6.38 -0.81 27.34
C GLY A 51 -7.86 -0.42 27.36
N GLU A 52 -8.23 0.80 26.95
CA GLU A 52 -9.63 1.23 26.83
C GLU A 52 -10.37 0.36 25.81
N LYS A 53 -11.64 0.05 26.07
CA LYS A 53 -12.42 -0.87 25.24
C LYS A 53 -13.59 -0.17 24.58
N VAL A 54 -13.93 -0.62 23.37
CA VAL A 54 -15.14 -0.19 22.66
C VAL A 54 -15.78 -1.38 21.96
N GLN A 55 -17.07 -1.54 22.17
CA GLN A 55 -17.91 -2.45 21.40
C GLN A 55 -18.35 -1.70 20.13
N ALA A 56 -17.96 -2.19 18.95
CA ALA A 56 -18.19 -1.51 17.68
C ALA A 56 -19.41 -2.07 16.92
N LEU A 57 -19.91 -1.31 15.95
CA LEU A 57 -21.09 -1.66 15.13
C LEU A 57 -20.96 -2.96 14.32
N ASP A 58 -19.76 -3.52 14.18
CA ASP A 58 -19.52 -4.84 13.58
C ASP A 58 -19.70 -6.01 14.56
N GLY A 59 -20.12 -5.72 15.80
CA GLY A 59 -20.36 -6.67 16.87
C GLY A 59 -19.09 -7.14 17.58
N ARG A 60 -17.93 -6.52 17.31
CA ARG A 60 -16.65 -6.88 17.93
C ARG A 60 -16.25 -5.87 19.00
N GLU A 61 -15.62 -6.37 20.06
CA GLU A 61 -14.94 -5.56 21.07
C GLU A 61 -13.48 -5.32 20.66
N TYR A 62 -13.04 -4.07 20.68
CA TYR A 62 -11.67 -3.67 20.38
C TYR A 62 -11.00 -3.10 21.63
N THR A 63 -9.76 -3.52 21.88
CA THR A 63 -8.87 -2.91 22.88
C THR A 63 -8.01 -1.85 22.21
N LEU A 64 -8.07 -0.63 22.74
CA LEU A 64 -7.46 0.56 22.17
C LEU A 64 -6.14 0.89 22.86
N THR A 65 -5.29 1.64 22.14
CA THR A 65 -3.99 2.10 22.64
C THR A 65 -3.93 3.64 22.60
N PRO A 66 -3.03 4.29 23.37
CA PRO A 66 -2.94 5.75 23.43
C PRO A 66 -2.61 6.46 22.10
N GLU A 67 -2.15 5.72 21.10
CA GLU A 67 -1.91 6.24 19.75
C GLU A 67 -3.20 6.41 18.94
N MET A 68 -4.32 5.85 19.39
CA MET A 68 -5.60 5.89 18.68
C MET A 68 -6.42 7.14 19.08
N CYS A 69 -7.11 7.74 18.11
CA CYS A 69 -8.05 8.84 18.35
C CYS A 69 -9.46 8.25 18.51
N VAL A 70 -10.22 8.77 19.47
CA VAL A 70 -11.58 8.33 19.77
C VAL A 70 -12.49 9.53 19.96
N ILE A 71 -13.78 9.30 19.74
CA ILE A 71 -14.84 10.14 20.26
C ILE A 71 -15.38 9.42 21.50
N ALA A 72 -15.47 10.15 22.59
CA ALA A 72 -15.90 9.65 23.89
C ALA A 72 -16.93 10.59 24.50
N ASP A 73 -17.73 10.08 25.42
CA ASP A 73 -18.65 10.85 26.26
C ASP A 73 -18.27 10.67 27.75
N ASP A 74 -19.18 11.01 28.67
CA ASP A 74 -18.94 10.83 30.11
C ASP A 74 -18.90 9.35 30.55
N ASN A 75 -19.48 8.43 29.76
CA ASN A 75 -19.54 7.00 30.04
C ASN A 75 -18.39 6.20 29.44
N GLY A 76 -17.83 6.63 28.30
CA GLY A 76 -16.75 5.89 27.65
C GLY A 76 -16.51 6.26 26.20
N VAL A 77 -15.96 5.32 25.44
CA VAL A 77 -15.68 5.50 24.01
C VAL A 77 -16.94 5.23 23.20
N GLU A 78 -17.33 6.20 22.40
CA GLU A 78 -18.49 6.13 21.51
C GLU A 78 -18.09 5.78 20.07
N SER A 79 -16.90 6.12 19.63
CA SER A 79 -16.40 5.68 18.33
C SER A 79 -14.88 5.69 18.22
N ILE A 80 -14.37 4.84 17.34
CA ILE A 80 -12.99 4.90 16.87
C ILE A 80 -12.95 5.93 15.75
N ALA A 81 -12.38 7.10 16.03
CA ALA A 81 -12.50 8.29 15.19
C ALA A 81 -12.07 8.03 13.74
N GLY A 82 -12.96 8.30 12.80
CA GLY A 82 -12.73 8.11 11.35
C GLY A 82 -12.63 6.65 10.90
N VAL A 83 -12.87 5.68 11.78
CA VAL A 83 -12.71 4.25 11.48
C VAL A 83 -14.03 3.48 11.62
N MET A 84 -14.65 3.51 12.81
CA MET A 84 -15.84 2.71 13.11
C MET A 84 -16.62 3.33 14.28
N GLY A 85 -17.95 3.38 14.15
CA GLY A 85 -18.84 3.76 15.25
C GLY A 85 -18.92 2.68 16.33
N GLY A 86 -19.15 3.10 17.57
CA GLY A 86 -19.54 2.22 18.66
C GLY A 86 -20.98 1.74 18.52
N GLU A 87 -21.27 0.58 19.08
CA GLU A 87 -22.63 0.02 19.10
C GLU A 87 -23.55 0.83 20.02
N HIS A 88 -23.03 1.37 21.11
CA HIS A 88 -23.83 1.99 22.17
C HIS A 88 -24.57 3.25 21.73
N SER A 89 -23.88 4.19 21.10
CA SER A 89 -24.47 5.45 20.59
C SER A 89 -25.03 5.36 19.17
N GLY A 90 -25.04 4.17 18.56
CA GLY A 90 -25.61 3.98 17.23
C GLY A 90 -27.12 4.27 17.18
N CYS A 91 -27.59 4.85 16.08
CA CYS A 91 -29.01 5.08 15.86
C CYS A 91 -29.77 3.77 15.59
N ASP A 92 -31.00 3.68 16.10
CA ASP A 92 -31.94 2.59 15.84
C ASP A 92 -33.33 3.14 15.46
N GLU A 93 -34.32 2.25 15.41
CA GLU A 93 -35.70 2.57 15.02
C GLU A 93 -36.43 3.50 16.02
N ASN A 94 -35.92 3.66 17.23
CA ASN A 94 -36.46 4.53 18.27
C ASN A 94 -35.75 5.89 18.36
N THR A 95 -34.68 6.11 17.58
CA THR A 95 -33.93 7.37 17.59
C THR A 95 -34.80 8.52 17.08
N SER A 96 -35.02 9.53 17.94
CA SER A 96 -35.73 10.78 17.61
C SER A 96 -34.80 11.96 17.38
N ASP A 97 -33.71 12.02 18.15
CA ASP A 97 -32.79 13.14 18.21
C ASP A 97 -31.38 12.64 17.83
N VAL A 98 -30.69 13.38 16.96
CA VAL A 98 -29.41 12.94 16.39
C VAL A 98 -28.34 14.01 16.48
N LEU A 99 -27.10 13.57 16.67
CA LEU A 99 -25.91 14.40 16.52
C LEU A 99 -25.18 13.98 15.24
N ILE A 100 -25.04 14.89 14.28
CA ILE A 100 -24.36 14.62 13.00
C ILE A 100 -22.91 15.10 13.09
N GLU A 101 -21.97 14.19 12.90
CA GLU A 101 -20.53 14.45 12.90
C GLU A 101 -20.01 14.62 11.47
N SER A 102 -19.32 15.72 11.22
CA SER A 102 -18.44 15.92 10.06
C SER A 102 -17.08 16.42 10.54
N ALA A 103 -16.07 15.55 10.50
CA ALA A 103 -14.77 15.82 11.10
C ALA A 103 -13.61 15.67 10.11
N LEU A 104 -12.43 16.16 10.51
CA LEU A 104 -11.16 15.95 9.83
C LEU A 104 -10.23 15.15 10.74
N TRP A 105 -9.78 13.98 10.26
CA TRP A 105 -8.91 13.09 10.98
C TRP A 105 -7.52 13.04 10.34
N ASP A 106 -6.48 12.92 11.16
CA ASP A 106 -5.12 12.72 10.66
C ASP A 106 -5.04 11.42 9.83
N PRO A 107 -4.67 11.47 8.53
CA PRO A 107 -4.68 10.30 7.67
C PRO A 107 -3.75 9.18 8.16
N ILE A 108 -2.59 9.53 8.71
CA ILE A 108 -1.58 8.56 9.16
C ILE A 108 -2.07 7.82 10.41
N THR A 109 -2.59 8.55 11.40
CA THR A 109 -3.18 7.99 12.61
C THR A 109 -4.35 7.08 12.27
N THR A 110 -5.22 7.52 11.35
CA THR A 110 -6.38 6.72 10.90
C THR A 110 -5.92 5.43 10.22
N ALA A 111 -4.93 5.51 9.32
CA ALA A 111 -4.36 4.35 8.64
C ALA A 111 -3.75 3.34 9.64
N ARG A 112 -2.98 3.84 10.62
CA ARG A 112 -2.33 3.02 11.64
C ARG A 112 -3.37 2.34 12.54
N THR A 113 -4.36 3.10 13.02
CA THR A 113 -5.45 2.59 13.87
C THR A 113 -6.19 1.45 13.18
N GLY A 114 -6.63 1.66 11.94
CA GLY A 114 -7.32 0.63 11.17
C GLY A 114 -6.46 -0.62 10.87
N ARG A 115 -5.16 -0.47 10.62
CA ARG A 115 -4.24 -1.60 10.44
C ARG A 115 -4.01 -2.37 11.73
N THR A 116 -3.76 -1.69 12.84
CA THR A 116 -3.54 -2.30 14.15
C THR A 116 -4.75 -3.09 14.62
N LEU A 117 -5.96 -2.55 14.43
CA LEU A 117 -7.20 -3.21 14.82
C LEU A 117 -7.74 -4.20 13.77
N GLY A 118 -7.15 -4.24 12.57
CA GLY A 118 -7.64 -5.09 11.47
C GLY A 118 -9.00 -4.66 10.90
N ILE A 119 -9.40 -3.41 11.08
CA ILE A 119 -10.71 -2.86 10.66
C ILE A 119 -10.60 -2.25 9.27
N ILE A 120 -11.46 -2.68 8.34
CA ILE A 120 -11.55 -2.13 6.97
C ILE A 120 -12.95 -1.58 6.75
N THR A 121 -13.07 -0.26 6.60
CA THR A 121 -14.34 0.43 6.34
C THR A 121 -14.20 1.48 5.24
N ASP A 122 -15.31 1.85 4.61
CA ASP A 122 -15.36 2.92 3.61
C ASP A 122 -14.96 4.30 4.15
N ALA A 123 -15.30 4.56 5.42
CA ALA A 123 -14.91 5.78 6.12
C ALA A 123 -13.39 5.83 6.32
N ARG A 124 -12.82 4.76 6.91
CA ARG A 124 -11.37 4.63 7.10
C ARG A 124 -10.63 4.80 5.78
N TYR A 125 -11.07 4.13 4.71
CA TYR A 125 -10.43 4.17 3.39
C TYR A 125 -10.25 5.60 2.86
N ARG A 126 -11.24 6.47 3.08
CA ARG A 126 -11.23 7.87 2.65
C ARG A 126 -10.38 8.73 3.56
N PHE A 127 -10.59 8.66 4.87
CA PHE A 127 -9.80 9.44 5.82
C PHE A 127 -8.31 9.11 5.75
N GLU A 128 -7.93 7.83 5.58
CA GLU A 128 -6.51 7.44 5.45
C GLU A 128 -5.83 7.94 4.17
N ARG A 129 -6.61 8.36 3.17
CA ARG A 129 -6.13 8.97 1.91
C ARG A 129 -6.23 10.50 1.89
N GLY A 130 -6.79 11.09 2.94
CA GLY A 130 -7.13 12.50 2.97
C GLY A 130 -8.52 12.76 2.39
N VAL A 131 -9.25 13.64 3.06
CA VAL A 131 -10.57 14.16 2.64
C VAL A 131 -10.45 15.67 2.49
N ASP A 132 -11.25 16.25 1.60
CA ASP A 132 -11.23 17.70 1.33
C ASP A 132 -11.54 18.52 2.59
N PRO A 133 -10.56 19.23 3.18
CA PRO A 133 -10.77 20.00 4.40
C PRO A 133 -11.82 21.11 4.27
N GLU A 134 -11.95 21.74 3.10
CA GLU A 134 -12.93 22.81 2.90
C GLU A 134 -14.37 22.28 2.85
N PHE A 135 -14.54 20.99 2.53
CA PHE A 135 -15.86 20.34 2.51
C PHE A 135 -16.31 19.79 3.87
N MET A 136 -15.58 20.06 4.97
CA MET A 136 -15.99 19.61 6.31
C MET A 136 -17.32 20.27 6.73
N VAL A 137 -17.40 21.60 6.68
CA VAL A 137 -18.61 22.36 7.08
C VAL A 137 -19.75 22.19 6.06
N PRO A 138 -19.53 22.34 4.74
CA PRO A 138 -20.57 22.02 3.76
C PRO A 138 -21.08 20.57 3.83
N GLY A 139 -20.23 19.64 4.29
CA GLY A 139 -20.59 18.23 4.48
C GLY A 139 -21.66 18.02 5.55
N VAL A 140 -21.54 18.67 6.71
CA VAL A 140 -22.58 18.58 7.75
C VAL A 140 -23.87 19.28 7.32
N GLU A 141 -23.77 20.44 6.67
CA GLU A 141 -24.94 21.16 6.12
C GLU A 141 -25.72 20.31 5.10
N LEU A 142 -24.99 19.62 4.20
CA LEU A 142 -25.61 18.70 3.25
C LEU A 142 -26.30 17.53 3.96
N ALA A 143 -25.67 16.95 4.97
CA ALA A 143 -26.25 15.85 5.73
C ALA A 143 -27.49 16.29 6.51
N THR A 144 -27.43 17.43 7.21
CA THR A 144 -28.56 18.05 7.90
C THR A 144 -29.72 18.26 6.94
N LYS A 145 -29.47 18.84 5.77
CA LYS A 145 -30.50 19.00 4.74
C LYS A 145 -31.13 17.68 4.32
N LEU A 146 -30.32 16.65 4.05
CA LEU A 146 -30.84 15.33 3.69
C LEU A 146 -31.65 14.69 4.81
N VAL A 147 -31.24 14.87 6.07
CA VAL A 147 -32.01 14.42 7.24
C VAL A 147 -33.35 15.14 7.30
N LEU A 148 -33.40 16.46 7.11
CA LEU A 148 -34.66 17.20 7.06
C LEU A 148 -35.57 16.73 5.91
N ASP A 149 -35.01 16.51 4.72
CA ASP A 149 -35.76 16.09 3.55
C ASP A 149 -36.37 14.68 3.70
N PHE A 150 -35.68 13.76 4.39
CA PHE A 150 -36.11 12.35 4.53
C PHE A 150 -36.76 12.00 5.87
N CYS A 151 -36.30 12.60 6.97
CA CYS A 151 -36.70 12.27 8.33
C CYS A 151 -37.49 13.41 9.00
N GLY A 152 -37.38 14.64 8.50
CA GLY A 152 -37.91 15.83 9.17
C GLY A 152 -37.04 16.26 10.35
N GLY A 153 -37.68 16.88 11.36
CA GLY A 153 -37.01 17.42 12.55
C GLY A 153 -36.69 18.92 12.45
N THR A 154 -35.97 19.43 13.45
CA THR A 154 -35.58 20.84 13.55
C THR A 154 -34.08 20.90 13.79
N PRO A 155 -33.27 21.53 12.90
CA PRO A 155 -31.84 21.61 13.10
C PRO A 155 -31.50 22.65 14.17
N THR A 156 -30.44 22.41 14.93
CA THR A 156 -29.82 23.41 15.80
C THR A 156 -28.77 24.22 15.02
N GLU A 157 -28.20 25.23 15.67
CA GLU A 157 -26.97 25.84 15.17
C GLU A 157 -25.84 24.80 15.16
N MET A 158 -25.01 24.83 14.12
CA MET A 158 -23.83 23.97 14.04
C MET A 158 -22.73 24.47 14.99
N GLU A 159 -22.05 23.54 15.65
CA GLU A 159 -20.86 23.84 16.43
C GLU A 159 -19.61 23.40 15.65
N VAL A 160 -18.65 24.32 15.47
CA VAL A 160 -17.39 24.04 14.76
C VAL A 160 -16.23 24.23 15.74
N VAL A 161 -15.56 23.12 16.07
CA VAL A 161 -14.46 23.10 17.04
C VAL A 161 -13.14 22.77 16.35
N GLY A 162 -12.09 23.55 16.62
CA GLY A 162 -10.72 23.24 16.19
C GLY A 162 -10.41 23.43 14.70
N TYR A 163 -11.37 23.89 13.87
CA TYR A 163 -11.14 24.16 12.46
C TYR A 163 -10.77 25.63 12.23
N ALA A 164 -9.54 25.87 11.77
CA ALA A 164 -9.01 27.21 11.48
C ALA A 164 -9.19 27.64 10.01
N GLY A 165 -9.89 26.84 9.20
CA GLY A 165 -9.90 26.98 7.74
C GLY A 165 -8.75 26.25 7.07
N HIS A 166 -8.89 26.02 5.76
CA HIS A 166 -7.82 25.50 4.92
C HIS A 166 -7.01 26.65 4.34
N THR A 167 -5.69 26.57 4.42
CA THR A 167 -4.78 27.47 3.71
C THR A 167 -4.30 26.77 2.44
N PRO A 168 -4.67 27.23 1.24
CA PRO A 168 -4.24 26.61 0.00
C PRO A 168 -2.72 26.62 -0.12
N LYS A 169 -2.14 25.51 -0.57
CA LYS A 169 -0.74 25.48 -0.99
C LYS A 169 -0.60 26.29 -2.27
N ILE A 170 0.38 27.19 -2.30
CA ILE A 170 0.73 27.94 -3.50
C ILE A 170 2.04 27.38 -4.07
N VAL A 171 2.01 26.95 -5.32
CA VAL A 171 3.17 26.43 -6.04
C VAL A 171 3.60 27.47 -7.07
N SER A 172 4.81 28.01 -6.92
CA SER A 172 5.42 28.82 -7.97
C SER A 172 5.83 27.92 -9.12
N PHE A 173 5.22 28.10 -10.29
CA PHE A 173 5.25 27.17 -11.42
C PHE A 173 5.83 27.81 -12.67
N PRO A 174 7.11 27.53 -13.01
CA PRO A 174 7.69 27.89 -14.30
C PRO A 174 7.07 27.03 -15.40
N LEU A 175 6.43 27.65 -16.39
CA LEU A 175 5.74 26.95 -17.47
C LEU A 175 6.70 26.12 -18.35
N SER A 176 7.99 26.50 -18.37
CA SER A 176 9.06 25.75 -19.02
C SER A 176 9.30 24.36 -18.42
N GLU A 177 8.86 24.10 -17.18
CA GLU A 177 8.99 22.79 -16.53
C GLU A 177 8.24 21.70 -17.28
N VAL A 178 7.11 22.03 -17.94
CA VAL A 178 6.34 21.07 -18.73
C VAL A 178 7.24 20.45 -19.80
N LYS A 179 7.88 21.30 -20.62
CA LYS A 179 8.80 20.84 -21.66
C LYS A 179 10.05 20.20 -21.06
N ARG A 180 10.61 20.77 -19.99
CA ARG A 180 11.84 20.28 -19.37
C ARG A 180 11.71 18.85 -18.85
N LEU A 181 10.58 18.53 -18.22
CA LEU A 181 10.34 17.23 -17.58
C LEU A 181 9.73 16.20 -18.53
N THR A 182 8.88 16.62 -19.48
CA THR A 182 8.15 15.68 -20.35
C THR A 182 8.65 15.65 -21.80
N GLY A 183 9.39 16.66 -22.22
CA GLY A 183 9.75 16.88 -23.63
C GLY A 183 8.60 17.42 -24.49
N ILE A 184 7.38 17.53 -23.97
CA ILE A 184 6.21 18.00 -24.72
C ILE A 184 6.17 19.53 -24.73
N GLU A 185 5.97 20.11 -25.90
CA GLU A 185 5.65 21.54 -26.03
C GLU A 185 4.14 21.77 -25.87
N VAL A 186 3.75 22.35 -24.74
CA VAL A 186 2.37 22.77 -24.49
C VAL A 186 2.34 24.30 -24.40
N PRO A 187 1.54 25.00 -25.22
CA PRO A 187 1.41 26.45 -25.12
C PRO A 187 0.97 26.87 -23.72
N SER A 188 1.59 27.91 -23.16
CA SER A 188 1.33 28.39 -21.79
C SER A 188 -0.16 28.57 -21.49
N ALA A 189 -0.90 29.22 -22.40
CA ALA A 189 -2.34 29.43 -22.25
C ALA A 189 -3.12 28.11 -22.12
N LYS A 190 -2.71 27.06 -22.86
CA LYS A 190 -3.32 25.73 -22.78
C LYS A 190 -2.98 25.03 -21.46
N SER A 191 -1.74 25.14 -20.99
CA SER A 191 -1.33 24.59 -19.68
C SER A 191 -2.14 25.22 -18.54
N LEU A 192 -2.30 26.55 -18.56
CA LEU A 192 -3.07 27.27 -17.55
C LEU A 192 -4.58 26.97 -17.62
N ASP A 193 -5.16 26.84 -18.83
CA ASP A 193 -6.55 26.40 -19.01
C ASP A 193 -6.79 25.00 -18.43
N ILE A 194 -5.89 24.05 -18.70
CA ILE A 194 -5.97 22.69 -18.15
C ILE A 194 -5.99 22.74 -16.62
N LEU A 195 -5.04 23.43 -16.01
CA LEU A 195 -4.97 23.57 -14.55
C LEU A 195 -6.24 24.24 -14.00
N SER A 196 -6.73 25.30 -14.65
CA SER A 196 -7.94 26.00 -14.24
C SER A 196 -9.18 25.10 -14.27
N ARG A 197 -9.33 24.28 -15.31
CA ARG A 197 -10.44 23.32 -15.46
C ARG A 197 -10.38 22.16 -14.47
N LEU A 198 -9.20 21.85 -13.96
CA LEU A 198 -8.99 20.88 -12.88
C LEU A 198 -9.23 21.49 -11.48
N GLY A 199 -9.49 22.79 -11.40
CA GLY A 199 -9.81 23.52 -10.16
C GLY A 199 -8.61 24.21 -9.50
N PHE A 200 -7.42 24.13 -10.09
CA PHE A 200 -6.30 24.97 -9.66
C PHE A 200 -6.57 26.43 -10.02
N LYS A 201 -5.99 27.36 -9.26
CA LYS A 201 -6.12 28.80 -9.53
C LYS A 201 -4.75 29.38 -9.90
N PRO A 202 -4.37 29.36 -11.19
CA PRO A 202 -3.17 30.04 -11.63
C PRO A 202 -3.37 31.56 -11.60
N GLU A 203 -2.42 32.27 -11.02
CA GLU A 203 -2.38 33.72 -10.91
C GLU A 203 -1.05 34.27 -11.43
N GLY A 204 -1.11 35.43 -12.08
CA GLY A 204 0.04 36.13 -12.66
C GLY A 204 0.17 35.97 -14.17
N SER A 205 1.23 36.55 -14.71
CA SER A 205 1.54 36.57 -16.14
C SER A 205 3.05 36.47 -16.36
N GLY A 206 3.48 35.77 -17.40
CA GLY A 206 4.90 35.59 -17.75
C GLY A 206 5.30 34.12 -17.78
N ASP A 207 6.60 33.87 -17.58
CA ASP A 207 7.18 32.51 -17.66
C ASP A 207 6.96 31.67 -16.39
N VAL A 208 6.68 32.34 -15.27
CA VAL A 208 6.40 31.74 -13.96
C VAL A 208 5.09 32.31 -13.45
N VAL A 209 4.19 31.43 -12.99
CA VAL A 209 2.91 31.79 -12.37
C VAL A 209 2.80 31.15 -11.00
N ASP A 210 2.03 31.73 -10.10
CA ASP A 210 1.69 31.09 -8.83
C ASP A 210 0.40 30.31 -9.00
N VAL A 211 0.38 29.06 -8.56
CA VAL A 211 -0.77 28.17 -8.73
C VAL A 211 -1.28 27.75 -7.36
N ALA A 212 -2.48 28.17 -7.00
CA ALA A 212 -3.15 27.68 -5.80
C ALA A 212 -3.70 26.27 -6.04
N VAL A 213 -3.34 25.35 -5.15
CA VAL A 213 -3.80 23.96 -5.14
C VAL A 213 -5.19 23.89 -4.50
N PRO A 214 -6.19 23.26 -5.15
CA PRO A 214 -7.49 23.08 -4.53
C PRO A 214 -7.42 22.10 -3.36
N SER A 215 -8.23 22.33 -2.35
CA SER A 215 -8.26 21.62 -1.07
C SER A 215 -8.46 20.10 -1.18
N TRP A 216 -9.17 19.63 -2.21
CA TRP A 216 -9.36 18.20 -2.50
C TRP A 216 -8.18 17.52 -3.22
N ARG A 217 -7.06 18.22 -3.43
CA ARG A 217 -5.84 17.68 -4.07
C ARG A 217 -4.64 17.64 -3.10
N PRO A 218 -4.71 16.82 -2.03
CA PRO A 218 -3.62 16.69 -1.06
C PRO A 218 -2.36 16.04 -1.65
N ASP A 219 -2.45 15.46 -2.85
CA ASP A 219 -1.38 14.83 -3.60
C ASP A 219 -0.44 15.80 -4.33
N VAL A 220 -0.82 17.08 -4.44
CA VAL A 220 -0.03 18.09 -5.18
C VAL A 220 0.85 18.88 -4.23
N ASP A 221 2.16 18.64 -4.30
CA ASP A 221 3.15 19.24 -3.42
C ASP A 221 4.08 20.24 -4.11
N GLY A 222 4.28 20.12 -5.42
CA GLY A 222 5.20 20.97 -6.16
C GLY A 222 5.03 20.97 -7.68
N LYS A 223 6.06 21.50 -8.35
CA LYS A 223 6.03 21.78 -9.80
C LYS A 223 5.83 20.53 -10.65
N ALA A 224 6.46 19.41 -10.25
CA ALA A 224 6.38 18.16 -11.00
C ALA A 224 4.95 17.61 -11.05
N ASP A 225 4.19 17.77 -9.97
CA ASP A 225 2.80 17.32 -9.89
C ASP A 225 1.91 18.16 -10.81
N LEU A 226 2.14 19.48 -10.89
CA LEU A 226 1.47 20.34 -11.86
C LEU A 226 1.84 19.98 -13.32
N VAL A 227 3.10 19.61 -13.56
CA VAL A 227 3.51 19.10 -14.88
C VAL A 227 2.78 17.80 -15.22
N GLU A 228 2.64 16.88 -14.26
CA GLU A 228 1.88 15.64 -14.44
C GLU A 228 0.44 15.95 -14.81
N GLU A 229 -0.22 16.89 -14.12
CA GLU A 229 -1.60 17.28 -14.44
C GLU A 229 -1.75 17.83 -15.86
N VAL A 230 -0.83 18.71 -16.28
CA VAL A 230 -0.81 19.24 -17.65
C VAL A 230 -0.58 18.11 -18.66
N MET A 231 0.42 17.26 -18.42
CA MET A 231 0.80 16.15 -19.28
C MET A 231 -0.34 15.12 -19.42
N ARG A 232 -0.97 14.73 -18.31
CA ARG A 232 -2.02 13.72 -18.25
C ARG A 232 -3.25 14.14 -19.04
N ILE A 233 -3.65 15.42 -18.96
CA ILE A 233 -4.78 15.95 -19.72
C ILE A 233 -4.38 16.26 -21.17
N HIS A 234 -3.15 16.71 -21.42
CA HIS A 234 -2.66 16.93 -22.78
C HIS A 234 -2.52 15.61 -23.56
N GLY A 235 -2.15 14.52 -22.88
CA GLY A 235 -2.01 13.17 -23.41
C GLY A 235 -0.57 12.67 -23.30
N VAL A 236 -0.39 11.57 -22.56
CA VAL A 236 0.89 10.86 -22.41
C VAL A 236 1.40 10.34 -23.76
N ASP A 237 0.50 9.99 -24.67
CA ASP A 237 0.85 9.51 -26.02
C ASP A 237 1.58 10.55 -26.88
N ASN A 238 1.55 11.83 -26.49
CA ASN A 238 2.30 12.89 -27.16
C ASN A 238 3.78 12.93 -26.75
N ILE A 239 4.20 12.12 -25.77
CA ILE A 239 5.61 12.01 -25.39
C ILE A 239 6.35 11.21 -26.46
N ALA A 240 7.18 11.89 -27.24
CA ALA A 240 8.05 11.21 -28.20
C ALA A 240 9.13 10.42 -27.45
N PRO A 241 9.36 9.13 -27.77
CA PRO A 241 10.45 8.38 -27.19
C PRO A 241 11.78 8.99 -27.62
N GLN A 242 12.61 9.37 -26.64
CA GLN A 242 13.94 9.90 -26.87
C GLN A 242 14.97 8.97 -26.24
N PRO A 243 16.00 8.54 -26.98
CA PRO A 243 17.12 7.84 -26.37
C PRO A 243 17.81 8.78 -25.37
N LEU A 244 18.26 8.24 -24.24
CA LEU A 244 19.10 8.99 -23.32
C LEU A 244 20.39 9.40 -24.06
N GLY A 245 20.81 10.65 -23.88
CA GLY A 245 22.07 11.12 -24.44
C GLY A 245 23.24 10.29 -23.92
N ALA A 246 24.17 9.93 -24.80
CA ALA A 246 25.39 9.24 -24.38
C ALA A 246 26.23 10.17 -23.50
N HIS A 247 26.61 9.71 -22.30
CA HIS A 247 27.45 10.48 -21.38
C HIS A 247 28.94 10.43 -21.76
N ASP A 248 29.40 9.38 -22.44
CA ASP A 248 30.80 9.16 -22.83
C ASP A 248 30.94 8.53 -24.22
N ALA A 249 32.07 8.81 -24.90
CA ALA A 249 32.39 8.27 -26.23
C ALA A 249 32.82 6.79 -26.23
N VAL A 250 33.18 6.25 -25.06
CA VAL A 250 33.64 4.86 -24.89
C VAL A 250 32.82 4.22 -23.78
N ASN A 251 32.17 3.10 -24.08
CA ASN A 251 31.47 2.33 -23.06
C ASN A 251 32.46 1.88 -21.99
N ALA A 252 32.27 2.33 -20.74
CA ALA A 252 32.94 1.76 -19.59
C ALA A 252 32.67 0.25 -19.51
N LYS A 253 33.48 -0.49 -18.76
CA LYS A 253 33.28 -1.93 -18.54
C LYS A 253 31.86 -2.18 -18.01
N ILE A 254 30.97 -2.64 -18.89
CA ILE A 254 29.54 -2.77 -18.62
C ILE A 254 29.28 -3.83 -17.53
N LEU A 255 30.05 -4.92 -17.54
CA LEU A 255 29.88 -6.02 -16.59
C LEU A 255 30.94 -5.99 -15.49
N THR A 256 30.48 -6.08 -14.24
CA THR A 256 31.37 -6.27 -13.10
C THR A 256 32.10 -7.61 -13.19
N THR A 257 33.25 -7.71 -12.55
CA THR A 257 34.00 -8.97 -12.48
C THR A 257 33.15 -10.12 -11.93
N LEU A 258 32.26 -9.85 -10.96
CA LEU A 258 31.34 -10.83 -10.40
C LEU A 258 30.30 -11.31 -11.42
N GLN A 259 29.73 -10.40 -12.23
CA GLN A 259 28.79 -10.76 -13.30
C GLN A 259 29.46 -11.64 -14.36
N VAL A 260 30.69 -11.30 -14.77
CA VAL A 260 31.47 -12.12 -15.71
C VAL A 260 31.72 -13.51 -15.14
N ARG A 261 32.25 -13.60 -13.91
CA ARG A 261 32.52 -14.89 -13.25
C ARG A 261 31.26 -15.72 -13.06
N THR A 262 30.13 -15.11 -12.73
CA THR A 262 28.83 -15.79 -12.62
C THR A 262 28.43 -16.44 -13.94
N ARG A 263 28.48 -15.69 -15.05
CA ARG A 263 28.16 -16.22 -16.39
C ARG A 263 29.10 -17.35 -16.79
N THR A 264 30.41 -17.18 -16.55
CA THR A 264 31.41 -18.21 -16.85
C THR A 264 31.17 -19.48 -16.01
N ALA A 265 30.89 -19.35 -14.71
CA ALA A 265 30.61 -20.49 -13.84
C ALA A 265 29.36 -21.26 -14.30
N LYS A 266 28.26 -20.56 -14.61
CA LYS A 266 27.05 -21.19 -15.16
C LYS A 266 27.33 -21.96 -16.44
N ARG A 267 28.05 -21.35 -17.39
CA ARG A 267 28.42 -22.00 -18.66
C ARG A 267 29.33 -23.21 -18.44
N ALA A 268 30.28 -23.11 -17.51
CA ALA A 268 31.18 -24.20 -17.16
C ALA A 268 30.46 -25.42 -16.54
N LEU A 269 29.41 -25.20 -15.76
CA LEU A 269 28.59 -26.27 -15.18
C LEU A 269 27.62 -26.86 -16.22
N ALA A 270 27.02 -26.01 -17.06
CA ALA A 270 26.15 -26.46 -18.16
C ALA A 270 26.88 -27.35 -19.19
N VAL A 271 28.10 -26.96 -19.60
CA VAL A 271 28.93 -27.76 -20.52
C VAL A 271 29.33 -29.12 -19.92
N ARG A 272 29.32 -29.24 -18.59
CA ARG A 272 29.52 -30.51 -17.87
C ARG A 272 28.24 -31.32 -17.73
N GLY A 273 27.20 -31.06 -18.53
CA GLY A 273 25.96 -31.84 -18.52
C GLY A 273 25.10 -31.63 -17.27
N MET A 274 25.19 -30.48 -16.62
CA MET A 274 24.34 -30.13 -15.48
C MET A 274 23.22 -29.18 -15.93
N MET A 275 22.03 -29.33 -15.35
CA MET A 275 20.89 -28.44 -15.58
C MET A 275 20.84 -27.36 -14.50
N GLU A 276 20.59 -26.12 -14.90
CA GLU A 276 20.48 -25.01 -13.95
C GLU A 276 19.19 -25.13 -13.15
N ALA A 277 19.30 -25.03 -11.82
CA ALA A 277 18.20 -24.94 -10.88
C ALA A 277 18.22 -23.57 -10.18
N VAL A 278 17.04 -23.08 -9.80
CA VAL A 278 16.86 -21.90 -8.95
C VAL A 278 16.06 -22.35 -7.74
N THR A 279 16.70 -22.33 -6.57
CA THR A 279 16.10 -22.77 -5.31
C THR A 279 15.82 -21.59 -4.39
N TRP A 280 14.92 -21.79 -3.42
CA TRP A 280 14.60 -20.75 -2.44
C TRP A 280 15.84 -20.34 -1.63
N SER A 281 15.96 -19.03 -1.36
CA SER A 281 17.02 -18.50 -0.50
C SER A 281 16.76 -18.77 0.98
N PHE A 282 15.50 -18.89 1.38
CA PHE A 282 15.08 -19.30 2.72
C PHE A 282 14.61 -20.76 2.68
N ILE A 283 15.04 -21.54 3.66
CA ILE A 283 14.90 -22.99 3.74
C ILE A 283 14.44 -23.39 5.14
N PRO A 284 14.03 -24.65 5.36
CA PRO A 284 13.69 -25.11 6.70
C PRO A 284 14.89 -24.96 7.65
N ALA A 285 14.65 -24.52 8.89
CA ALA A 285 15.70 -24.36 9.91
C ALA A 285 16.61 -25.59 10.02
N LYS A 286 16.01 -26.78 10.10
CA LYS A 286 16.75 -28.07 10.15
C LYS A 286 17.70 -28.27 8.96
N HIS A 287 17.32 -27.80 7.78
CA HIS A 287 18.18 -27.88 6.60
C HIS A 287 19.31 -26.86 6.64
N ALA A 288 19.06 -25.66 7.17
CA ALA A 288 20.12 -24.67 7.37
C ALA A 288 21.15 -25.16 8.40
N GLU A 289 20.71 -25.69 9.54
CA GLU A 289 21.55 -26.22 10.61
C GLU A 289 22.51 -27.31 10.12
N LEU A 290 22.05 -28.23 9.27
CA LEU A 290 22.88 -29.29 8.68
C LEU A 290 24.05 -28.77 7.81
N PHE A 291 23.99 -27.51 7.39
CA PHE A 291 25.01 -26.88 6.55
C PHE A 291 25.63 -25.63 7.22
N GLY A 292 25.61 -25.59 8.56
CA GLY A 292 26.28 -24.54 9.35
C GLY A 292 25.50 -23.22 9.46
N GLY A 293 24.21 -23.22 9.13
CA GLY A 293 23.29 -22.09 9.30
C GLY A 293 22.47 -22.20 10.58
N GLY A 294 21.28 -21.58 10.60
CA GLY A 294 20.36 -21.60 11.73
C GLY A 294 20.60 -20.51 12.77
N GLN A 295 21.46 -19.53 12.48
CA GLN A 295 21.68 -18.39 13.38
C GLN A 295 20.43 -17.52 13.46
N THR A 296 20.10 -17.02 14.66
CA THR A 296 18.94 -16.13 14.88
C THR A 296 18.95 -14.91 13.95
N ALA A 297 20.13 -14.35 13.65
CA ALA A 297 20.28 -13.21 12.75
C ALA A 297 19.87 -13.51 11.29
N LEU A 298 19.88 -14.77 10.89
CA LEU A 298 19.51 -15.23 9.55
C LEU A 298 18.10 -15.84 9.49
N LYS A 299 17.33 -15.72 10.58
CA LYS A 299 15.94 -16.16 10.63
C LYS A 299 15.01 -15.00 10.26
N LEU A 300 14.08 -15.26 9.35
CA LEU A 300 13.05 -14.30 8.98
C LEU A 300 12.15 -13.99 10.18
N ALA A 301 11.87 -12.71 10.41
CA ALA A 301 10.95 -12.28 11.47
C ALA A 301 9.50 -12.69 11.20
N ASN A 302 9.09 -12.70 9.92
CA ASN A 302 7.74 -12.99 9.46
C ASN A 302 7.77 -13.96 8.26
N PRO A 303 8.18 -15.24 8.46
CA PRO A 303 8.27 -16.19 7.36
C PRO A 303 6.88 -16.51 6.80
N ILE A 304 6.80 -16.65 5.47
CA ILE A 304 5.53 -16.96 4.79
C ILE A 304 5.00 -18.37 5.15
N ALA A 305 5.90 -19.28 5.51
CA ALA A 305 5.58 -20.61 6.03
C ALA A 305 6.65 -21.05 7.04
N ALA A 306 6.27 -21.96 7.95
CA ALA A 306 7.14 -22.43 9.03
C ALA A 306 8.39 -23.18 8.53
N ASP A 307 8.34 -23.77 7.33
CA ASP A 307 9.45 -24.48 6.67
C ASP A 307 10.28 -23.57 5.74
N MET A 308 10.05 -22.26 5.78
CA MET A 308 10.72 -21.24 4.97
C MET A 308 11.21 -20.10 5.88
N SER A 309 11.91 -20.46 6.96
CA SER A 309 12.27 -19.54 8.04
C SER A 309 13.72 -19.03 8.01
N ASP A 310 14.65 -19.78 7.44
CA ASP A 310 16.09 -19.53 7.64
C ASP A 310 16.81 -19.29 6.33
N MET A 311 17.62 -18.24 6.25
CA MET A 311 18.44 -17.96 5.07
C MET A 311 19.49 -19.06 4.87
N ARG A 312 19.67 -19.52 3.63
CA ARG A 312 20.53 -20.65 3.31
C ARG A 312 22.03 -20.32 3.49
N PRO A 313 22.80 -21.12 4.25
CA PRO A 313 24.24 -20.97 4.35
C PRO A 313 24.98 -21.58 3.14
N SER A 314 24.28 -22.43 2.37
CA SER A 314 24.80 -23.17 1.23
C SER A 314 23.71 -23.34 0.16
N LEU A 315 24.12 -23.56 -1.10
CA LEU A 315 23.19 -23.93 -2.18
C LEU A 315 22.81 -25.42 -2.15
N LEU A 316 23.60 -26.24 -1.45
CA LEU A 316 23.41 -27.69 -1.40
C LEU A 316 22.06 -28.14 -0.79
N PRO A 317 21.55 -27.56 0.31
CA PRO A 317 20.24 -27.95 0.85
C PRO A 317 19.12 -27.89 -0.20
N GLY A 318 19.04 -26.78 -0.93
CA GLY A 318 18.04 -26.59 -1.98
C GLY A 318 18.24 -27.54 -3.15
N LEU A 319 19.49 -27.72 -3.59
CA LEU A 319 19.82 -28.62 -4.70
C LEU A 319 19.54 -30.10 -4.37
N ILE A 320 19.85 -30.55 -3.15
CA ILE A 320 19.57 -31.91 -2.67
C ILE A 320 18.06 -32.13 -2.58
N ALA A 321 17.31 -31.19 -1.99
CA ALA A 321 15.85 -31.27 -1.95
C ALA A 321 15.23 -31.29 -3.36
N ALA A 322 15.79 -30.54 -4.30
CA ALA A 322 15.37 -30.60 -5.70
C ALA A 322 15.69 -31.95 -6.36
N ALA A 323 16.86 -32.52 -6.08
CA ALA A 323 17.24 -33.85 -6.58
C ALA A 323 16.33 -34.96 -6.02
N GLN A 324 15.98 -34.89 -4.73
CA GLN A 324 15.04 -35.82 -4.11
C GLN A 324 13.63 -35.69 -4.72
N ARG A 325 13.12 -34.47 -4.90
CA ARG A 325 11.82 -34.25 -5.55
C ARG A 325 11.74 -34.79 -6.98
N ASN A 326 12.86 -34.81 -7.71
CA ASN A 326 12.93 -35.47 -9.03
C ASN A 326 12.85 -36.99 -8.88
N ALA A 327 13.61 -37.54 -7.93
CA ALA A 327 13.61 -38.97 -7.65
C ALA A 327 12.24 -39.51 -7.23
N ASP A 328 11.52 -38.77 -6.38
CA ASP A 328 10.16 -39.10 -5.93
C ASP A 328 9.17 -39.15 -7.11
N LYS A 329 9.51 -38.50 -8.24
CA LYS A 329 8.75 -38.53 -9.50
C LYS A 329 9.29 -39.54 -10.52
N GLY A 330 10.18 -40.45 -10.10
CA GLY A 330 10.78 -41.47 -10.97
C GLY A 330 11.97 -41.00 -11.80
N ILE A 331 12.42 -39.76 -11.63
CA ILE A 331 13.60 -39.21 -12.32
C ILE A 331 14.80 -39.30 -11.37
N GLY A 332 15.39 -40.50 -11.31
CA GLY A 332 16.45 -40.81 -10.33
C GLY A 332 17.83 -40.24 -10.67
N ASP A 333 18.13 -40.11 -11.97
CA ASP A 333 19.41 -39.64 -12.49
C ASP A 333 19.35 -38.15 -12.81
N VAL A 334 19.91 -37.32 -11.93
CA VAL A 334 19.88 -35.86 -12.07
C VAL A 334 21.24 -35.24 -11.84
N ALA A 335 21.53 -34.19 -12.60
CA ALA A 335 22.69 -33.33 -12.42
C ALA A 335 22.19 -31.88 -12.39
N LEU A 336 22.16 -31.28 -11.20
CA LEU A 336 21.61 -29.94 -10.98
C LEU A 336 22.70 -29.01 -10.49
N PHE A 337 22.73 -27.78 -10.98
CA PHE A 337 23.63 -26.75 -10.47
C PHE A 337 22.91 -25.44 -10.21
N GLU A 338 23.46 -24.62 -9.31
CA GLU A 338 23.01 -23.26 -9.07
C GLU A 338 24.22 -22.34 -8.89
N VAL A 339 24.12 -21.10 -9.39
CA VAL A 339 25.11 -20.03 -9.13
C VAL A 339 24.40 -18.81 -8.57
N SER A 340 24.38 -18.70 -7.25
CA SER A 340 23.53 -17.74 -6.54
C SER A 340 24.10 -17.37 -5.17
N GLY A 341 23.37 -16.53 -4.44
CA GLY A 341 23.74 -16.03 -3.11
C GLY A 341 23.60 -17.08 -2.00
N THR A 342 24.55 -17.07 -1.08
CA THR A 342 24.50 -17.69 0.26
C THR A 342 24.72 -16.61 1.32
N TYR A 343 24.23 -16.88 2.52
CA TYR A 343 24.18 -15.90 3.60
C TYR A 343 24.99 -16.43 4.78
N GLU A 344 26.08 -15.73 5.13
CA GLU A 344 26.93 -16.05 6.28
C GLU A 344 26.63 -15.16 7.49
N GLY A 345 25.80 -14.12 7.29
CA GLY A 345 25.27 -13.20 8.30
C GLY A 345 24.35 -12.15 7.67
N ASP A 346 23.82 -11.23 8.47
CA ASP A 346 22.82 -10.22 8.08
C ASP A 346 23.43 -8.93 7.48
N GLY A 347 24.76 -8.82 7.50
CA GLY A 347 25.51 -7.74 6.84
C GLY A 347 25.58 -7.87 5.31
N ALA A 348 25.68 -6.73 4.62
CA ALA A 348 25.80 -6.69 3.16
C ALA A 348 27.10 -7.34 2.63
N ASP A 349 28.18 -7.31 3.42
CA ASP A 349 29.48 -7.93 3.15
C ASP A 349 29.53 -9.44 3.48
N GLN A 350 28.50 -9.95 4.15
CA GLN A 350 28.37 -11.37 4.55
C GLN A 350 27.50 -12.17 3.58
N GLN A 351 27.21 -11.61 2.40
CA GLN A 351 26.55 -12.29 1.30
C GLN A 351 27.57 -12.68 0.25
N ARG A 352 27.64 -13.98 -0.06
CA ARG A 352 28.56 -14.50 -1.07
C ARG A 352 27.81 -15.08 -2.23
N ARG A 353 28.31 -14.86 -3.45
CA ARG A 353 27.84 -15.58 -4.63
C ARG A 353 28.74 -16.78 -4.87
N VAL A 354 28.15 -17.96 -4.81
CA VAL A 354 28.86 -19.23 -4.96
C VAL A 354 28.28 -20.03 -6.12
N ALA A 355 29.02 -21.03 -6.58
CA ALA A 355 28.57 -22.01 -7.55
C ALA A 355 28.60 -23.38 -6.87
N ALA A 356 27.48 -24.12 -6.95
CA ALA A 356 27.38 -25.47 -6.42
C ALA A 356 26.63 -26.36 -7.40
N GLY A 357 26.84 -27.66 -7.27
CA GLY A 357 26.12 -28.65 -8.06
C GLY A 357 26.03 -29.98 -7.35
N VAL A 358 24.98 -30.72 -7.65
CA VAL A 358 24.72 -32.07 -7.13
C VAL A 358 24.50 -33.02 -8.30
N ARG A 359 24.96 -34.26 -8.12
CA ARG A 359 24.70 -35.38 -9.02
C ARG A 359 24.11 -36.52 -8.23
N ARG A 360 23.16 -37.23 -8.82
CA ARG A 360 22.47 -38.35 -8.19
C ARG A 360 22.28 -39.49 -9.19
N GLY A 361 22.25 -40.72 -8.67
CA GLY A 361 22.04 -41.92 -9.46
C GLY A 361 23.26 -42.24 -10.30
N THR A 362 23.11 -42.24 -11.62
CA THR A 362 24.16 -42.54 -12.59
C THR A 362 24.63 -41.32 -13.37
N ALA A 363 24.17 -40.10 -13.00
CA ALA A 363 24.44 -38.88 -13.75
C ALA A 363 25.90 -38.41 -13.66
N LYS A 364 26.69 -38.61 -14.73
CA LYS A 364 28.11 -38.25 -14.85
C LYS A 364 28.33 -37.01 -15.71
N LEU A 365 29.60 -36.60 -15.87
CA LEU A 365 30.00 -35.41 -16.62
C LEU A 365 29.55 -35.41 -18.09
N ASP A 366 29.39 -36.60 -18.67
CA ASP A 366 29.03 -36.88 -20.05
C ASP A 366 27.54 -37.19 -20.26
N GLY A 367 26.75 -37.39 -19.20
CA GLY A 367 25.31 -37.65 -19.27
C GLY A 367 24.79 -38.55 -18.15
N SER A 368 23.47 -38.80 -18.14
CA SER A 368 22.83 -39.78 -17.25
C SER A 368 22.56 -41.12 -17.95
N GLY A 369 22.52 -42.20 -17.17
CA GLY A 369 21.92 -43.47 -17.60
C GLY A 369 22.85 -44.47 -18.28
N ARG A 370 22.27 -45.25 -19.20
CA ARG A 370 22.92 -46.34 -19.95
C ARG A 370 23.68 -45.76 -21.14
N ASN A 371 24.91 -46.20 -21.33
CA ASN A 371 25.57 -46.05 -22.62
C ASN A 371 25.42 -47.35 -23.43
N TRP A 372 25.82 -47.33 -24.70
CA TRP A 372 25.77 -48.49 -25.59
C TRP A 372 26.58 -49.71 -25.07
N ALA A 373 27.49 -49.49 -24.10
CA ALA A 373 28.32 -50.50 -23.48
C ALA A 373 27.75 -51.04 -22.14
N GLY A 374 26.60 -50.54 -21.66
CA GLY A 374 25.92 -51.04 -20.46
C GLY A 374 25.41 -49.96 -19.50
N ASN A 375 25.03 -50.38 -18.29
CA ASN A 375 24.61 -49.47 -17.24
C ASN A 375 25.82 -48.71 -16.69
N SER A 376 25.75 -47.38 -16.63
CA SER A 376 26.73 -46.58 -15.89
C SER A 376 26.66 -46.91 -14.40
N GLY A 377 27.82 -47.11 -13.76
CA GLY A 377 27.89 -47.22 -12.30
C GLY A 377 27.42 -45.95 -11.58
N PRO A 378 26.94 -46.05 -10.33
CA PRO A 378 26.45 -44.92 -9.56
C PRO A 378 27.55 -43.89 -9.27
N VAL A 379 27.15 -42.63 -9.03
CA VAL A 379 28.04 -41.54 -8.61
C VAL A 379 28.34 -41.52 -7.12
#